data_AF-X0WAQ5-F1
#
_entry.id   AF-X0WAQ5-F1
#
_cell.length_a   1.000
_cell.length_b   1.000
_cell.length_c   1.000
_cell.angle_alpha   90.00
_cell.angle_beta   90.00
_cell.angle_gamma   90.00
#
_symmetry.space_group_name_H-M   'P 1'
#
loop_
_entity.id
_entity.type
_entity.pdbx_description
1 polymer ?
#
loop_
_entity_poly.entity_id
_entity_poly.type
_entity_poly.pdbx_seq_one_letter_code
_entity_poly.pdbx_strand_id
1 'polypeptide(L)'
;SVVDVAARTPYPPDAFAFVREGLHLAAKRAHGPEPEMVNPALAGKRHVSGRQLCEALRDLAVRRWGLMANTVLGSWHIHCTLDFGKIVYAMIDNQFMQKTNGDSLEDFRDTFDFAQAFSPENCLRVKLP
;
A
#
# COMPACT_ATOMS: atom_id res chain seq x y z
N SER A 1 10.16 12.24 11.71
CA SER A 1 9.69 10.85 11.95
C SER A 1 8.42 10.60 11.15
N VAL A 2 7.95 9.35 11.01
CA VAL A 2 6.65 9.08 10.35
C VAL A 2 5.48 9.76 11.07
N VAL A 3 5.57 9.94 12.39
CA VAL A 3 4.56 10.65 13.19
C VAL A 3 4.47 12.12 12.79
N ASP A 4 5.61 12.79 12.54
CA ASP A 4 5.64 14.19 12.12
C ASP A 4 5.06 14.39 10.72
N VAL A 5 5.24 13.40 9.83
CA VAL A 5 4.60 13.42 8.49
C VAL A 5 3.11 13.21 8.64
N ALA A 6 2.69 12.22 9.41
CA ALA A 6 1.28 11.91 9.64
C ALA A 6 0.52 13.13 10.18
N ALA A 7 1.11 13.87 11.13
CA ALA A 7 0.54 15.09 11.69
C ALA A 7 0.25 16.22 10.67
N ARG A 8 0.81 16.15 9.46
CA ARG A 8 0.60 17.11 8.37
C ARG A 8 -0.36 16.60 7.29
N THR A 9 -0.97 15.43 7.52
CA THR A 9 -1.89 14.77 6.59
C THR A 9 -3.18 14.40 7.32
N PRO A 10 -4.28 14.09 6.62
CA PRO A 10 -5.46 13.53 7.26
C PRO A 10 -5.25 12.07 7.74
N TYR A 11 -4.13 11.43 7.43
CA TYR A 11 -3.90 10.02 7.69
C TYR A 11 -3.17 9.81 9.02
N PRO A 12 -3.65 8.92 9.90
CA PRO A 12 -2.99 8.63 11.17
C PRO A 12 -1.67 7.84 10.96
N PRO A 13 -0.77 7.81 11.95
CA PRO A 13 0.49 7.05 11.85
C PRO A 13 0.30 5.56 11.49
N ASP A 14 -0.78 4.94 11.95
CA ASP A 14 -1.12 3.55 11.63
C ASP A 14 -1.31 3.31 10.12
N ALA A 15 -1.86 4.30 9.41
CA ALA A 15 -2.02 4.24 7.95
C ALA A 15 -0.66 4.19 7.24
N PHE A 16 0.32 4.96 7.70
CA PHE A 16 1.69 4.92 7.16
C PHE A 16 2.38 3.59 7.45
N ALA A 17 2.21 3.07 8.67
CA ALA A 17 2.74 1.76 9.04
C ALA A 17 2.14 0.65 8.14
N PHE A 18 0.84 0.70 7.91
CA PHE A 18 0.12 -0.21 7.03
C PHE A 18 0.60 -0.12 5.57
N VAL A 19 0.75 1.09 5.02
CA VAL A 19 1.26 1.28 3.65
C VAL A 19 2.69 0.75 3.49
N ARG A 20 3.56 1.00 4.47
CA ARG A 20 4.94 0.48 4.47
C ARG A 20 4.98 -1.06 4.49
N GLU A 21 4.10 -1.69 5.26
CA GLU A 21 3.97 -3.15 5.26
C GLU A 21 3.48 -3.67 3.91
N GLY A 22 2.45 -3.04 3.33
CA GLY A 22 1.96 -3.39 2.00
C GLY A 22 3.01 -3.23 0.90
N LEU A 23 3.88 -2.22 1.00
CA LEU A 23 5.02 -2.05 0.09
C LEU A 23 6.01 -3.22 0.19
N HIS A 24 6.33 -3.67 1.40
CA HIS A 24 7.19 -4.84 1.58
C HIS A 24 6.55 -6.11 0.99
N LEU A 25 5.23 -6.30 1.19
CA LEU A 25 4.48 -7.40 0.60
C LEU A 25 4.49 -7.34 -0.94
N ALA A 26 4.24 -6.16 -1.51
CA ALA A 26 4.23 -5.95 -2.95
C ALA A 26 5.62 -6.18 -3.58
N ALA A 27 6.69 -5.70 -2.93
CA ALA A 27 8.06 -5.90 -3.37
C ALA A 27 8.42 -7.39 -3.36
N LYS A 28 8.07 -8.11 -2.28
CA LYS A 28 8.26 -9.56 -2.17
C LYS A 28 7.52 -10.34 -3.25
N ARG A 29 6.31 -9.90 -3.63
CA ARG A 29 5.51 -10.52 -4.71
C ARG A 29 6.10 -10.26 -6.09
N ALA A 30 6.58 -9.04 -6.33
CA ALA A 30 7.11 -8.63 -7.64
C ALA A 30 8.52 -9.19 -7.91
N HIS A 31 9.36 -9.28 -6.87
CA HIS A 31 10.80 -9.56 -7.03
C HIS A 31 11.28 -10.84 -6.34
N GLY A 32 10.38 -11.58 -5.67
CA GLY A 32 10.71 -12.77 -4.89
C GLY A 32 11.27 -12.47 -3.49
N PRO A 33 11.72 -13.49 -2.75
CA PRO A 33 12.35 -13.30 -1.45
C PRO A 33 13.64 -12.48 -1.58
N GLU A 34 13.95 -11.69 -0.55
CA GLU A 34 15.22 -10.98 -0.43
C GLU A 34 16.39 -11.98 -0.58
N PRO A 35 17.29 -11.84 -1.57
CA PRO A 35 18.54 -12.57 -1.59
C PRO A 35 19.36 -12.15 -0.37
N GLU A 36 20.01 -13.12 0.30
CA GLU A 36 20.88 -12.90 1.47
C GLU A 36 22.00 -11.88 1.22
N MET A 37 22.29 -11.55 -0.05
CA MET A 37 23.20 -10.50 -0.48
C MET A 37 22.48 -9.48 -1.36
N VAL A 38 22.28 -8.28 -0.83
CA VAL A 38 21.75 -7.14 -1.58
C VAL A 38 22.88 -6.52 -2.40
N ASN A 39 22.96 -6.83 -3.69
CA ASN A 39 23.85 -6.09 -4.58
C ASN A 39 23.24 -4.69 -4.81
N PRO A 40 23.89 -3.59 -4.37
CA PRO A 40 23.33 -2.23 -4.50
C PRO A 40 23.05 -1.83 -5.96
N ALA A 41 23.68 -2.47 -6.94
CA ALA A 41 23.37 -2.29 -8.36
C ALA A 41 21.98 -2.85 -8.79
N LEU A 42 21.35 -3.69 -7.97
CA LEU A 42 20.00 -4.23 -8.21
C LEU A 42 18.92 -3.50 -7.38
N ALA A 43 19.29 -2.56 -6.50
CA ALA A 43 18.33 -1.81 -5.67
C ALA A 43 17.34 -1.01 -6.53
N GLY A 44 17.78 -0.50 -7.69
CA GLY A 44 16.92 0.18 -8.66
C GLY A 44 15.94 -0.74 -9.42
N LYS A 45 16.04 -2.06 -9.26
CA LYS A 45 15.15 -3.02 -9.94
C LYS A 45 13.96 -3.45 -9.10
N ARG A 46 13.92 -3.15 -7.79
CA ARG A 46 12.81 -3.50 -6.91
C ARG A 46 11.72 -2.44 -6.82
N HIS A 47 11.36 -1.89 -7.97
CA HIS A 47 10.24 -0.95 -8.05
C HIS A 47 8.91 -1.70 -7.99
N VAL A 48 7.91 -1.09 -7.35
CA VAL A 48 6.55 -1.59 -7.25
C VAL A 48 5.63 -0.51 -7.80
N SER A 49 4.82 -0.84 -8.79
CA SER A 49 3.87 0.12 -9.37
C SER A 49 2.74 0.45 -8.37
N GLY A 50 2.12 1.62 -8.52
CA GLY A 50 0.98 2.02 -7.69
C GLY A 50 -0.14 0.96 -7.66
N ARG A 51 -0.43 0.35 -8.82
CA ARG A 51 -1.38 -0.76 -8.93
C ARG A 51 -0.99 -1.98 -8.12
N GLN A 52 0.26 -2.44 -8.23
CA GLN A 52 0.76 -3.59 -7.47
C GLN A 52 0.70 -3.34 -5.96
N LEU A 53 1.01 -2.12 -5.53
CA LEU A 53 0.90 -1.72 -4.14
C LEU A 53 -0.56 -1.73 -3.67
N CYS A 54 -1.48 -1.12 -4.42
CA CYS A 54 -2.91 -1.13 -4.11
C CYS A 54 -3.45 -2.55 -3.94
N GLU A 55 -3.12 -3.47 -4.86
CA GLU A 55 -3.55 -4.86 -4.79
C GLU A 55 -2.98 -5.57 -3.55
N ALA A 56 -1.70 -5.34 -3.23
CA ALA A 56 -1.09 -5.89 -2.02
C ALA A 56 -1.75 -5.34 -0.75
N LEU A 57 -2.07 -4.05 -0.70
CA LEU A 57 -2.76 -3.41 0.43
C LEU A 57 -4.18 -3.94 0.61
N ARG A 58 -4.94 -4.11 -0.48
CA ARG A 58 -6.26 -4.75 -0.45
C ARG A 58 -6.18 -6.13 0.17
N ASP A 59 -5.29 -6.97 -0.34
CA ASP A 59 -5.14 -8.34 0.14
C ASP A 59 -4.69 -8.37 1.61
N LEU A 60 -3.78 -7.48 1.99
CA LEU A 60 -3.30 -7.35 3.37
C LEU A 60 -4.43 -6.93 4.32
N ALA A 61 -5.25 -5.95 3.93
CA ALA A 61 -6.40 -5.50 4.71
C ALA A 61 -7.43 -6.63 4.89
N VAL A 62 -7.79 -7.32 3.81
CA VAL A 62 -8.74 -8.45 3.87
C VAL A 62 -8.19 -9.60 4.70
N ARG A 63 -6.90 -9.94 4.58
CA ARG A 63 -6.28 -11.00 5.39
C ARG A 63 -6.30 -10.65 6.88
N ARG A 64 -6.06 -9.39 7.22
CA ARG A 64 -5.96 -8.94 8.61
C ARG A 64 -7.32 -8.72 9.28
N TRP A 65 -8.27 -8.12 8.57
CA TRP A 65 -9.54 -7.67 9.15
C TRP A 65 -10.79 -8.27 8.51
N GLY A 66 -10.64 -9.01 7.39
CA GLY A 66 -11.76 -9.58 6.66
C GLY A 66 -12.80 -8.51 6.31
N LEU A 67 -14.05 -8.75 6.70
CA LEU A 67 -15.17 -7.84 6.47
C LEU A 67 -15.01 -6.46 7.13
N MET A 68 -14.14 -6.33 8.15
CA MET A 68 -13.87 -5.06 8.81
C MET A 68 -12.81 -4.21 8.07
N ALA A 69 -12.21 -4.72 6.99
CA ALA A 69 -11.15 -4.02 6.25
C ALA A 69 -11.58 -2.61 5.84
N ASN A 70 -12.75 -2.47 5.22
CA ASN A 70 -13.26 -1.16 4.79
C ASN A 70 -13.52 -0.22 5.98
N THR A 71 -14.01 -0.75 7.10
CA THR A 71 -14.28 0.03 8.31
C THR A 71 -13.00 0.56 8.94
N VAL A 72 -11.96 -0.27 9.04
CA VAL A 72 -10.65 0.12 9.58
C VAL A 72 -9.96 1.14 8.68
N LEU A 73 -9.95 0.90 7.36
CA LEU A 73 -9.38 1.86 6.41
C LEU A 73 -10.15 3.19 6.42
N GLY A 74 -11.48 3.13 6.51
CA GLY A 74 -12.33 4.31 6.62
C GLY A 74 -12.10 5.13 7.90
N SER A 75 -11.81 4.49 9.05
CA SER A 75 -11.45 5.23 10.28
C SER A 75 -10.08 5.89 10.20
N TRP A 76 -9.24 5.50 9.23
CA TRP A 76 -7.98 6.14 8.88
C TRP A 76 -8.10 7.14 7.72
N HIS A 77 -9.32 7.52 7.33
CA HIS A 77 -9.62 8.42 6.22
C HIS A 77 -9.18 7.90 4.83
N ILE A 78 -9.05 6.58 4.68
CA ILE A 78 -8.73 5.93 3.41
C ILE A 78 -10.04 5.41 2.80
N HIS A 79 -10.49 6.04 1.73
CA HIS A 79 -11.77 5.71 1.07
C HIS A 79 -11.60 5.25 -0.37
N CYS A 80 -10.45 5.49 -0.98
CA CYS A 80 -10.15 5.06 -2.33
C CYS A 80 -8.65 4.74 -2.49
N THR A 81 -8.29 4.14 -3.63
CA THR A 81 -6.91 3.77 -3.93
C THR A 81 -5.99 4.98 -4.04
N LEU A 82 -6.52 6.15 -4.42
CA LEU A 82 -5.77 7.40 -4.46
C LEU A 82 -5.28 7.85 -3.07
N ASP A 83 -5.98 7.48 -1.99
CA ASP A 83 -5.55 7.81 -0.63
C ASP A 83 -4.28 7.05 -0.24
N PHE A 84 -4.12 5.81 -0.69
CA PHE A 84 -2.83 5.12 -0.57
C PHE A 84 -1.71 5.87 -1.31
N GLY A 85 -2.01 6.35 -2.52
CA GLY A 85 -1.08 7.16 -3.30
C GLY A 85 -0.65 8.43 -2.55
N LYS A 86 -1.58 9.15 -1.93
CA LYS A 86 -1.26 10.35 -1.13
C LYS A 86 -0.35 10.02 0.05
N ILE A 87 -0.56 8.89 0.73
CA ILE A 87 0.32 8.43 1.82
C ILE A 87 1.72 8.10 1.28
N VAL A 88 1.81 7.41 0.14
CA VAL A 88 3.10 7.09 -0.52
C VAL A 88 3.85 8.36 -0.91
N TYR A 89 3.17 9.32 -1.52
CA TYR A 89 3.77 10.59 -1.92
C TYR A 89 4.20 11.44 -0.73
N ALA A 90 3.42 11.45 0.36
CA ALA A 90 3.86 12.07 1.61
C ALA A 90 5.16 11.44 2.16
N MET A 91 5.34 10.13 2.00
CA MET A 91 6.60 9.46 2.36
C MET A 91 7.76 9.79 1.41
N ILE A 92 7.50 9.92 0.11
CA ILE A 92 8.50 10.33 -0.90
C ILE A 92 8.98 11.75 -0.62
N ASP A 93 8.06 12.69 -0.41
CA ASP A 93 8.37 14.11 -0.15
C ASP A 93 9.21 14.30 1.12
N ASN A 94 9.12 13.36 2.05
CA ASN A 94 9.89 13.34 3.30
C ASN A 94 11.08 12.36 3.27
N GLN A 95 11.51 11.92 2.08
CA GLN A 95 12.70 11.09 1.86
C GLN A 95 12.69 9.71 2.54
N PHE A 96 11.51 9.20 2.95
CA PHE A 96 11.37 7.84 3.47
C PHE A 96 11.39 6.79 2.36
N MET A 97 11.09 7.19 1.12
CA MET A 97 11.03 6.32 -0.05
C MET A 97 11.49 7.10 -1.29
N GLN A 98 11.90 6.37 -2.34
CA GLN A 98 12.27 6.95 -3.63
C GLN A 98 11.28 6.50 -4.69
N LYS A 99 10.88 7.43 -5.56
CA LYS A 99 10.12 7.13 -6.78
C LYS A 99 11.05 6.78 -7.94
N THR A 100 10.54 6.06 -8.92
CA THR A 100 11.21 5.90 -10.23
C THR A 100 10.75 6.94 -11.25
N ASN A 101 11.55 7.10 -12.31
CA ASN A 101 11.19 7.96 -13.44
C ASN A 101 9.95 7.38 -14.14
N GLY A 102 8.81 8.05 -14.00
CA GLY A 102 7.53 7.63 -14.58
C GLY A 102 6.43 7.44 -13.54
N ASP A 103 6.78 7.29 -12.26
CA ASP A 103 5.78 7.13 -11.20
C ASP A 103 4.96 8.41 -11.06
N SER A 104 3.65 8.23 -10.97
CA SER A 104 2.70 9.32 -10.83
C SER A 104 1.69 8.99 -9.71
N LEU A 105 1.15 10.03 -9.09
CA LEU A 105 0.04 9.86 -8.14
C LEU A 105 -1.19 9.24 -8.86
N GLU A 106 -1.30 9.46 -10.17
CA GLU A 106 -2.36 8.90 -11.02
C GLU A 106 -2.30 7.38 -11.15
N ASP A 107 -1.14 6.76 -10.89
CA ASP A 107 -1.00 5.29 -10.91
C ASP A 107 -1.84 4.61 -9.82
N PHE A 108 -2.32 5.39 -8.86
CA PHE A 108 -3.19 4.95 -7.76
C PHE A 108 -4.67 5.25 -8.03
N ARG A 109 -5.01 6.00 -9.08
CA ARG A 109 -6.41 6.35 -9.35
C ARG A 109 -7.17 5.14 -9.87
N ASP A 110 -8.38 4.95 -9.33
CA ASP A 110 -9.36 3.94 -9.78
C ASP A 110 -8.77 2.54 -10.01
N THR A 111 -7.81 2.12 -9.17
CA THR A 111 -7.19 0.80 -9.32
C THR A 111 -8.18 -0.32 -8.98
N PHE A 112 -9.02 -0.09 -7.97
CA PHE A 112 -10.18 -0.91 -7.66
C PHE A 112 -11.21 -0.09 -6.89
N ASP A 113 -12.47 -0.53 -6.95
CA ASP A 113 -13.55 0.04 -6.14
C ASP A 113 -13.55 -0.59 -4.73
N PHE A 114 -13.60 0.24 -3.68
CA PHE A 114 -13.54 -0.22 -2.29
C PHE A 114 -14.81 -1.01 -1.90
N ALA A 115 -15.98 -0.59 -2.37
CA ALA A 115 -17.24 -1.26 -2.03
C ALA A 115 -17.28 -2.68 -2.61
N GLN A 116 -16.76 -2.87 -3.82
CA GLN A 116 -16.58 -4.17 -4.42
C GLN A 116 -15.44 -4.95 -3.74
N ALA A 117 -14.25 -4.35 -3.61
CA ALA A 117 -13.07 -5.05 -3.11
C ALA A 117 -13.23 -5.59 -1.68
N PHE A 118 -14.00 -4.90 -0.85
CA PHE A 118 -14.27 -5.28 0.53
C PHE A 118 -15.69 -5.82 0.74
N SER A 119 -16.40 -6.17 -0.34
CA SER A 119 -17.70 -6.84 -0.24
C SER A 119 -17.58 -8.20 0.46
N PRO A 120 -18.66 -8.73 1.05
CA PRO A 120 -18.64 -10.06 1.67
C PRO A 120 -18.15 -11.16 0.74
N GLU A 121 -18.53 -11.11 -0.55
CA GLU A 121 -18.16 -12.13 -1.53
C GLU A 121 -16.64 -12.20 -1.73
N ASN A 122 -15.97 -11.04 -1.80
CA ASN A 122 -14.54 -10.95 -2.10
C ASN A 122 -13.71 -11.19 -0.84
N CYS A 123 -14.19 -10.73 0.32
CA CYS A 123 -13.54 -11.00 1.60
C CYS A 123 -13.56 -12.48 2.01
N LEU A 124 -14.66 -13.19 1.73
CA LEU A 124 -14.80 -14.61 2.07
C LEU A 124 -14.03 -15.51 1.09
N ARG A 125 -13.90 -15.09 -0.18
CA ARG A 125 -13.16 -15.86 -1.19
C ARG A 125 -11.66 -15.92 -0.94
N VAL A 126 -11.08 -14.92 -0.24
CA VAL A 126 -9.66 -14.90 0.13
C VAL A 126 -9.32 -15.91 1.25
N LYS A 127 -10.31 -16.48 1.95
CA LYS A 127 -10.11 -17.39 3.09
C LYS A 127 -10.13 -18.88 2.75
N LEU A 128 -10.37 -19.28 1.51
CA LEU A 128 -10.38 -20.70 1.14
C LEU A 128 -9.02 -21.12 0.55
N PRO A 129 -8.28 -22.04 1.21
CA PRO A 129 -7.11 -22.68 0.61
C PRO A 129 -7.48 -23.57 -0.58
#